data_AF-A0A1G2Q939-F1
#
_entry.id   AF-A0A1G2Q939-F1
#
_cell.length_a   1.000
_cell.length_b   1.000
_cell.length_c   1.000
_cell.angle_alpha   90.00
_cell.angle_beta   90.00
_cell.angle_gamma   90.00
#
_symmetry.space_group_name_H-M   'P 1'
#
loop_
_entity.id
_entity.type
_entity.pdbx_description
1 polymer ?
#
loop_
_entity_poly.entity_id
_entity_poly.type
_entity_poly.pdbx_seq_one_letter_code
_entity_poly.pdbx_strand_id
1 'polypeptide(L)'
;MAESAIERATGGKVDVDYKGDDTVTYKSDEGSFQAGENVSLPSDWPSDVPVMSGAKISYAGSSNPSTGAPGASVMFTTSKSASEVAAYYNSQLVDEGWTIESTANMGSSSVVSAKKGERTVGLYIIESEGMTSVTIGVQNE
;
A
#
# COMPACT_ATOMS: atom_id res chain seq x y z
N MET A 1 5.40 -10.07 -25.14
CA MET A 1 6.19 -10.88 -24.19
C MET A 1 6.10 -10.34 -22.76
N ALA A 2 4.92 -9.86 -22.34
CA ALA A 2 4.67 -9.44 -20.95
C ALA A 2 3.84 -10.49 -20.19
N GLU A 3 3.11 -11.34 -20.90
CA GLU A 3 2.19 -12.34 -20.32
C GLU A 3 2.95 -13.46 -19.58
N SER A 4 4.07 -13.93 -20.13
CA SER A 4 4.78 -15.12 -19.60
C SER A 4 5.58 -14.90 -18.31
N ALA A 5 5.77 -13.67 -17.85
CA ALA A 5 6.51 -13.37 -16.61
C ALA A 5 5.61 -13.44 -15.37
N ILE A 6 4.32 -13.15 -15.52
CA ILE A 6 3.35 -13.14 -14.40
C ILE A 6 2.75 -14.54 -14.19
N GLU A 7 2.51 -15.30 -15.27
CA GLU A 7 1.98 -16.68 -15.18
C GLU A 7 2.93 -17.66 -14.46
N ARG A 8 4.24 -17.41 -14.49
CA ARG A 8 5.25 -18.29 -13.87
C ARG A 8 5.36 -18.16 -12.35
N ALA A 9 4.81 -17.09 -11.76
CA ALA A 9 4.95 -16.84 -10.33
C ALA A 9 3.81 -17.46 -9.48
N THR A 10 2.67 -17.80 -10.08
CA THR A 10 1.43 -18.05 -9.30
C THR A 10 0.72 -19.38 -9.56
N GLY A 11 1.15 -20.21 -10.52
CA GLY A 11 0.73 -21.62 -10.60
C GLY A 11 -0.78 -21.89 -10.79
N GLY A 12 -1.58 -20.90 -11.15
CA GLY A 12 -3.02 -20.99 -11.27
C GLY A 12 -3.56 -20.17 -12.45
N LYS A 13 -4.73 -20.54 -12.97
CA LYS A 13 -5.39 -19.91 -14.12
C LYS A 13 -5.58 -18.41 -13.84
N VAL A 14 -4.94 -17.54 -14.62
CA VAL A 14 -4.96 -16.09 -14.42
C VAL A 14 -5.89 -15.45 -15.44
N ASP A 15 -6.92 -14.75 -14.99
CA ASP A 15 -7.66 -13.77 -15.80
C ASP A 15 -6.95 -12.41 -15.68
N VAL A 16 -6.07 -12.11 -16.65
CA VAL A 16 -5.38 -10.82 -16.73
C VAL A 16 -6.19 -9.88 -17.63
N ASP A 17 -6.89 -8.91 -17.03
CA ASP A 17 -7.54 -7.84 -17.80
C ASP A 17 -6.51 -6.74 -18.07
N TYR A 18 -5.92 -6.74 -19.27
CA TYR A 18 -5.12 -5.62 -19.76
C TYR A 18 -6.06 -4.51 -20.24
N LYS A 19 -6.38 -3.56 -19.37
CA LYS A 19 -6.88 -2.27 -19.83
C LYS A 19 -5.69 -1.50 -20.36
N GLY A 20 -5.77 -1.03 -21.61
CA GLY A 20 -4.66 -0.49 -22.42
C GLY A 20 -3.98 0.80 -21.92
N ASP A 21 -3.78 0.92 -20.62
CA ASP A 21 -3.21 2.04 -19.87
C ASP A 21 -2.32 1.43 -18.76
N ASP A 22 -1.21 0.77 -19.13
CA ASP A 22 -0.14 0.19 -18.26
C ASP A 22 -0.55 -0.40 -16.89
N THR A 23 -1.79 -0.88 -16.77
CA THR A 23 -2.41 -1.31 -15.51
C THR A 23 -2.77 -2.78 -15.60
N VAL A 24 -2.13 -3.57 -14.74
CA VAL A 24 -2.40 -4.98 -14.54
C VAL A 24 -3.36 -5.14 -13.37
N THR A 25 -4.55 -5.67 -13.65
CA THR A 25 -5.51 -6.06 -12.61
C THR A 25 -5.52 -7.58 -12.49
N TYR A 26 -5.37 -8.07 -11.26
CA TYR A 26 -5.50 -9.47 -10.89
C TYR A 26 -6.68 -9.65 -9.94
N LYS A 27 -7.51 -10.66 -10.21
CA LYS A 27 -8.59 -11.11 -9.34
C LYS A 27 -8.61 -12.63 -9.30
N SER A 28 -8.67 -13.18 -8.10
CA SER A 28 -8.78 -14.61 -7.80
C SER A 28 -9.72 -14.79 -6.61
N ASP A 29 -10.20 -16.01 -6.37
CA ASP A 29 -10.92 -16.38 -5.14
C ASP A 29 -10.08 -16.11 -3.86
N GLU A 30 -8.75 -16.05 -3.97
CA GLU A 30 -7.83 -15.73 -2.85
C GLU A 30 -7.58 -14.22 -2.65
N GLY A 31 -8.05 -13.35 -3.55
CA GLY A 31 -7.90 -11.90 -3.42
C GLY A 31 -7.74 -11.15 -4.75
N SER A 32 -7.61 -9.83 -4.65
CA SER A 32 -7.39 -8.98 -5.82
C SER A 32 -6.25 -8.00 -5.60
N PHE A 33 -5.52 -7.67 -6.67
CA PHE A 33 -4.58 -6.56 -6.67
C PHE A 33 -4.58 -5.84 -8.02
N GLN A 34 -4.24 -4.57 -7.99
CA GLN A 34 -4.02 -3.71 -9.14
C GLN A 34 -2.60 -3.16 -9.06
N ALA A 35 -1.87 -3.17 -10.16
CA ALA A 35 -0.55 -2.56 -10.29
C ALA A 35 -0.48 -1.81 -11.61
N GLY A 36 0.08 -0.59 -11.62
CA GLY A 36 0.12 0.25 -12.82
C GLY A 36 0.31 1.72 -12.52
N GLU A 37 0.30 2.58 -13.53
CA GLU A 37 0.29 4.02 -13.31
C GLU A 37 -1.08 4.50 -12.81
N ASN A 38 -1.13 4.95 -11.55
CA ASN A 38 -2.28 5.60 -10.95
C ASN A 38 -3.53 4.71 -10.82
N VAL A 39 -3.35 3.53 -10.22
CA VAL A 39 -4.44 2.58 -9.98
C VAL A 39 -5.41 3.07 -8.90
N SER A 40 -6.65 2.59 -8.92
CA SER A 40 -7.65 2.95 -7.91
C SER A 40 -7.44 2.19 -6.60
N LEU A 41 -7.80 2.81 -5.47
CA LEU A 41 -7.86 2.12 -4.19
C LEU A 41 -8.84 0.93 -4.25
N PRO A 42 -8.56 -0.19 -3.58
CA PRO A 42 -9.48 -1.30 -3.51
C PRO A 42 -10.75 -0.87 -2.78
N SER A 43 -11.91 -1.40 -3.18
CA SER A 43 -13.20 -1.06 -2.58
C SER A 43 -13.28 -1.38 -1.08
N ASP A 44 -12.48 -2.34 -0.61
CA ASP A 44 -12.36 -2.77 0.79
C ASP A 44 -11.29 -1.98 1.58
N TRP A 45 -10.72 -0.91 1.01
CA TRP A 45 -9.76 -0.09 1.74
C TRP A 45 -10.43 0.58 2.94
N PRO A 46 -9.86 0.46 4.16
CA PRO A 46 -10.46 1.03 5.36
C PRO A 46 -10.48 2.56 5.28
N SER A 47 -11.65 3.16 5.50
CA SER A 47 -11.83 4.61 5.45
C SER A 47 -11.07 5.35 6.56
N ASP A 48 -10.71 4.65 7.65
CA ASP A 48 -9.95 5.19 8.78
C ASP A 48 -8.42 5.13 8.58
N VAL A 49 -7.95 4.73 7.39
CA VAL A 49 -6.54 4.82 6.98
C VAL A 49 -6.48 5.67 5.71
N PRO A 50 -6.22 6.99 5.82
CA PRO A 50 -6.28 7.87 4.66
C PRO A 50 -5.13 7.60 3.70
N VAL A 51 -5.34 7.81 2.41
CA VAL A 51 -4.26 7.88 1.41
C VAL A 51 -4.06 9.34 1.03
N MET A 52 -2.81 9.80 0.97
CA MET A 52 -2.50 11.22 0.74
C MET A 52 -3.15 11.73 -0.55
N SER A 53 -3.79 12.89 -0.48
CA SER A 53 -4.39 13.52 -1.66
C SER A 53 -3.31 13.87 -2.69
N GLY A 54 -3.57 13.52 -3.95
CA GLY A 54 -2.61 13.73 -5.05
C GLY A 54 -1.47 12.70 -5.10
N ALA A 55 -1.51 11.67 -4.26
CA ALA A 55 -0.60 10.53 -4.37
C ALA A 55 -0.81 9.77 -5.68
N LYS A 56 0.30 9.34 -6.30
CA LYS A 56 0.26 8.45 -7.46
C LYS A 56 0.31 7.01 -6.97
N ILE A 57 -0.82 6.32 -6.99
CA ILE A 57 -0.91 4.94 -6.51
C ILE A 57 -0.35 4.01 -7.59
N SER A 58 0.67 3.23 -7.24
CA SER A 58 1.31 2.27 -8.13
C SER A 58 0.87 0.83 -7.86
N TYR A 59 0.35 0.56 -6.66
CA TYR A 59 -0.17 -0.75 -6.27
C TYR A 59 -1.31 -0.61 -5.26
N ALA A 60 -2.32 -1.46 -5.38
CA ALA A 60 -3.43 -1.54 -4.43
C ALA A 60 -4.01 -2.96 -4.42
N GLY A 61 -4.11 -3.62 -3.26
CA GLY A 61 -4.56 -5.00 -3.20
C GLY A 61 -4.99 -5.48 -1.82
N SER A 62 -5.50 -6.72 -1.77
CA SER A 62 -6.02 -7.39 -0.57
C SER A 62 -4.98 -8.27 0.15
N SER A 63 -3.71 -8.15 -0.25
CA SER A 63 -2.58 -8.76 0.44
C SER A 63 -1.39 -7.81 0.45
N ASN A 64 -0.54 -7.94 1.46
CA ASN A 64 0.69 -7.16 1.52
C ASN A 64 1.71 -7.70 0.50
N PRO A 65 2.16 -6.88 -0.48
CA PRO A 65 3.06 -7.36 -1.53
C PRO A 65 4.47 -7.67 -1.00
N SER A 66 4.85 -7.13 0.16
CA SER A 66 6.16 -7.37 0.77
C SER A 66 6.19 -8.60 1.69
N THR A 67 5.08 -8.91 2.38
CA THR A 67 5.03 -10.02 3.36
C THR A 67 4.14 -11.19 2.95
N GLY A 68 3.27 -11.00 1.95
CA GLY A 68 2.24 -11.98 1.57
C GLY A 68 1.11 -12.13 2.59
N ALA A 69 1.12 -11.35 3.67
CA ALA A 69 0.08 -11.41 4.69
C ALA A 69 -1.27 -10.96 4.13
N PRO A 70 -2.39 -11.62 4.49
CA PRO A 70 -3.72 -11.17 4.12
C PRO A 70 -4.00 -9.81 4.76
N GLY A 71 -4.58 -8.89 3.99
CA GLY A 71 -4.85 -7.54 4.47
C GLY A 71 -4.77 -6.50 3.36
N ALA A 72 -5.44 -5.36 3.54
CA ALA A 72 -5.44 -4.30 2.54
C ALA A 72 -4.04 -3.66 2.46
N SER A 73 -3.46 -3.55 1.27
CA SER A 73 -2.18 -2.89 1.07
C SER A 73 -2.16 -1.97 -0.13
N VAL A 74 -1.52 -0.81 0.01
CA VAL A 74 -1.41 0.22 -1.02
C VAL A 74 0.02 0.72 -1.06
N MET A 75 0.55 0.91 -2.27
CA MET A 75 1.82 1.59 -2.51
C MET A 75 1.59 2.81 -3.39
N PHE A 76 2.13 3.94 -2.99
CA PHE A 76 2.05 5.18 -3.76
C PHE A 76 3.33 6.01 -3.63
N THR A 77 3.49 6.97 -4.53
CA THR A 77 4.57 7.96 -4.45
C THR A 77 4.04 9.38 -4.25
N THR A 78 4.84 10.21 -3.60
CA THR A 78 4.57 11.62 -3.33
C THR A 78 5.86 12.45 -3.41
N SER A 79 5.73 13.75 -3.68
CA SER A 79 6.85 14.71 -3.64
C SER A 79 7.16 15.25 -2.24
N LYS A 80 6.38 14.83 -1.24
CA LYS A 80 6.61 15.16 0.17
C LYS A 80 7.81 14.41 0.73
N SER A 81 8.52 14.99 1.68
CA SER A 81 9.62 14.32 2.38
C SER A 81 9.14 13.16 3.26
N ALA A 82 9.99 12.18 3.52
CA ALA A 82 9.63 11.05 4.40
C ALA A 82 9.15 11.51 5.79
N SER A 83 9.77 12.56 6.33
CA SER A 83 9.37 13.14 7.62
C SER A 83 8.02 13.84 7.58
N GLU A 84 7.69 14.58 6.51
CA GLU A 84 6.35 15.18 6.33
C GLU A 84 5.28 14.09 6.23
N VAL A 85 5.57 13.01 5.49
CA VAL A 85 4.67 11.87 5.35
C VAL A 85 4.44 11.18 6.69
N ALA A 86 5.51 10.86 7.42
CA ALA A 86 5.42 10.23 8.73
C ALA A 86 4.64 11.08 9.74
N ALA A 87 4.85 12.40 9.74
CA ALA A 87 4.12 13.33 10.61
C ALA A 87 2.62 13.40 10.25
N TYR A 88 2.30 13.46 8.95
CA TYR A 88 0.92 13.43 8.47
C TYR A 88 0.19 12.18 8.95
N TYR A 89 0.79 11.00 8.77
CA TYR A 89 0.17 9.74 9.17
C TYR A 89 0.03 9.60 10.67
N ASN A 90 1.02 10.01 11.46
CA ASN A 90 0.89 10.03 12.91
C ASN A 90 -0.31 10.88 13.37
N SER A 91 -0.48 12.07 12.80
CA SER A 91 -1.61 12.94 13.14
C SER A 91 -2.94 12.36 12.70
N GLN A 92 -3.05 11.92 11.44
CA GLN A 92 -4.31 11.43 10.88
C GLN A 92 -4.76 10.13 11.53
N LEU A 93 -3.83 9.20 11.79
CA LEU A 93 -4.17 7.94 12.44
C LEU A 93 -4.70 8.18 13.85
N VAL A 94 -4.10 9.10 14.61
CA VAL A 94 -4.59 9.48 15.94
C VAL A 94 -5.98 10.13 15.87
N ASP A 95 -6.22 11.02 14.90
CA ASP A 95 -7.53 11.66 14.70
C ASP A 95 -8.62 10.63 14.39
N GLU A 96 -8.27 9.59 13.63
CA GLU A 96 -9.12 8.44 13.32
C GLU A 96 -9.18 7.41 14.47
N GLY A 97 -8.58 7.69 15.63
CA GLY A 97 -8.67 6.86 16.83
C GLY A 97 -7.73 5.65 16.87
N TRP A 98 -6.67 5.64 16.04
CA TRP A 98 -5.58 4.68 16.15
C TRP A 98 -4.59 5.10 17.24
N THR A 99 -4.01 4.11 17.91
CA THR A 99 -2.91 4.32 18.86
C THR A 99 -1.59 4.04 18.15
N ILE A 100 -0.71 5.04 18.08
CA ILE A 100 0.64 4.85 17.53
C ILE A 100 1.42 3.94 18.48
N GLU A 101 1.87 2.80 17.97
CA GLU A 101 2.69 1.84 18.71
C GLU A 101 4.17 2.14 18.55
N SER A 102 4.60 2.52 17.34
CA SER A 102 5.98 2.85 17.05
C SER A 102 6.10 3.85 15.91
N THR A 103 7.10 4.72 16.00
CA THR A 103 7.62 5.51 14.87
C THR A 103 9.14 5.43 14.92
N ALA A 104 9.73 4.81 13.90
CA ALA A 104 11.17 4.65 13.77
C ALA A 104 11.65 5.44 12.54
N ASN A 105 12.62 6.33 12.73
CA ASN A 105 13.24 7.08 11.65
C ASN A 105 14.66 6.54 11.42
N MET A 106 14.97 6.12 10.20
CA MET A 106 16.20 5.45 9.80
C MET A 106 16.79 6.15 8.56
N GLY A 107 17.31 7.37 8.78
CA GLY A 107 17.89 8.19 7.70
C GLY A 107 16.83 8.55 6.65
N SER A 108 17.01 8.02 5.44
CA SER A 108 16.07 8.22 4.31
C SER A 108 14.82 7.34 4.37
N SER A 109 14.61 6.59 5.45
CA SER A 109 13.41 5.78 5.63
C SER A 109 12.74 6.02 6.97
N SER A 110 11.43 5.78 7.04
CA SER A 110 10.64 5.88 8.27
C SER A 110 9.63 4.75 8.32
N VAL A 111 9.40 4.22 9.52
CA VAL A 111 8.42 3.18 9.78
C VAL A 111 7.43 3.71 10.80
N VAL A 112 6.14 3.62 10.53
CA VAL A 112 5.08 3.95 11.48
C VAL A 112 4.22 2.70 11.68
N SER A 113 3.95 2.32 12.92
CA SER A 113 3.00 1.28 13.25
C SER A 113 1.96 1.80 14.23
N ALA A 114 0.71 1.44 14.01
CA ALA A 114 -0.40 1.83 14.86
C ALA A 114 -1.44 0.72 14.99
N LYS A 115 -2.20 0.76 16.07
CA LYS A 115 -3.21 -0.26 16.41
C LYS A 115 -4.56 0.37 16.74
N LYS A 116 -5.63 -0.29 16.31
CA LYS A 116 -7.03 0.08 16.61
C LYS A 116 -7.87 -1.18 16.78
N GLY A 117 -8.06 -1.60 18.03
CA GLY A 117 -8.71 -2.87 18.36
C GLY A 117 -7.84 -4.06 17.93
N GLU A 118 -8.40 -4.97 17.15
CA GLU A 118 -7.71 -6.13 16.56
C GLU A 118 -7.02 -5.80 15.23
N ARG A 119 -7.05 -4.54 14.79
CA ARG A 119 -6.41 -4.12 13.54
C ARG A 119 -5.07 -3.45 13.82
N THR A 120 -4.09 -3.74 12.98
CA THR A 120 -2.80 -3.04 12.94
C THR A 120 -2.59 -2.44 11.56
N VAL A 121 -1.97 -1.27 11.54
CA VAL A 121 -1.51 -0.61 10.32
C VAL A 121 0.00 -0.39 10.41
N GLY A 122 0.70 -0.78 9.35
CA GLY A 122 2.13 -0.57 9.18
C GLY A 122 2.38 0.29 7.95
N LEU A 123 3.21 1.31 8.10
CA LEU A 123 3.67 2.17 7.03
C LEU A 123 5.18 2.06 6.91
N TYR A 124 5.64 1.84 5.68
CA TYR A 124 7.03 1.91 5.31
C TYR A 124 7.22 3.05 4.31
N ILE A 125 8.02 4.03 4.70
CA ILE A 125 8.22 5.29 3.98
C ILE A 125 9.68 5.33 3.59
N ILE A 126 9.98 5.49 2.31
CA ILE A 126 11.36 5.61 1.80
C ILE A 126 11.43 6.84 0.91
N GLU A 127 12.34 7.75 1.24
CA GLU A 127 12.71 8.87 0.40
C GLU A 127 13.90 8.49 -0.48
N SER A 128 13.76 8.68 -1.79
CA SER A 128 14.81 8.43 -2.78
C SER A 128 14.68 9.42 -3.94
N GLU A 129 15.80 10.02 -4.37
CA GLU A 129 15.86 10.92 -5.53
C GLU A 129 14.82 12.07 -5.52
N GLY A 130 14.47 12.58 -4.33
CA GLY A 130 13.50 13.67 -4.16
C GLY A 130 12.04 13.26 -4.29
N MET A 131 11.76 11.95 -4.35
CA MET A 131 10.42 11.38 -4.22
C MET A 131 10.35 10.47 -3.01
N THR A 132 9.17 10.37 -2.41
CA THR A 132 8.91 9.45 -1.31
C THR A 132 7.94 8.38 -1.76
N SER A 133 8.40 7.13 -1.65
CA SER A 133 7.58 5.94 -1.81
C SER A 133 7.01 5.55 -0.46
N VAL A 134 5.70 5.28 -0.43
CA VAL A 134 4.97 4.90 0.79
C VAL A 134 4.25 3.60 0.52
N THR A 135 4.52 2.61 1.36
CA THR A 135 3.78 1.35 1.41
C THR A 135 2.99 1.30 2.70
N ILE A 136 1.69 1.10 2.60
CA ILE A 136 0.78 0.96 3.73
C ILE A 136 0.19 -0.44 3.68
N GLY A 137 0.24 -1.14 4.81
CA GLY A 137 -0.45 -2.41 5.01
C GLY A 137 -1.37 -2.32 6.22
N VAL A 138 -2.60 -2.79 6.08
CA VAL A 138 -3.58 -2.93 7.15
C VAL A 138 -3.93 -4.41 7.27
N GLN A 139 -3.79 -4.95 8.47
CA GLN A 139 -4.05 -6.35 8.76
C GLN A 139 -4.84 -6.49 10.07
N ASN A 140 -5.56 -7.60 10.19
CA ASN A 140 -6.13 -8.00 11.45
C ASN A 140 -5.14 -8.93 12.16
N GLU A 141 -4.92 -8.72 13.46
CA GLU A 141 -4.20 -9.66 14.34
C GLU A 141 -5.08 -10.84 14.77
#